data_AF-A0A1I0W876-F1
#
_entry.id   AF-A0A1I0W876-F1
#
_cell.length_a   1.000
_cell.length_b   1.000
_cell.length_c   1.000
_cell.angle_alpha   90.00
_cell.angle_beta   90.00
_cell.angle_gamma   90.00
#
_symmetry.space_group_name_H-M   'P 1'
#
loop_
_entity.id
_entity.type
_entity.pdbx_description
1 polymer ?
#
loop_
_entity_poly.entity_id
_entity_poly.type
_entity_poly.pdbx_seq_one_letter_code
_entity_poly.pdbx_strand_id
1 'polypeptide(L)'
;MTLFLGYDPGGKGKNGVAAIRVVSDAPEVVAKATVSDAAKALSWLEDYAKTAVALGIDTLLAWSPKGGRACDDALRRKYGGNSIVAQNSLYSSMTLNGAIVARRLGLPVYESHPKLLLRVSGENTIREVYDDAVSTTEADHEGDAIVAAWCAAMGHNRKWAVDLYLDIEDDIELVVPDARYPWFEEV
;
A
#
# COMPACT_ATOMS: atom_id res chain seq x y z
N MET A 1 21.24 -3.17 -5.97
CA MET A 1 20.14 -4.07 -5.56
C MET A 1 18.87 -3.25 -5.52
N THR A 2 17.76 -3.81 -6.00
CA THR A 2 16.52 -3.07 -6.23
C THR A 2 15.68 -3.00 -4.95
N LEU A 3 15.20 -1.81 -4.61
CA LEU A 3 14.31 -1.57 -3.47
C LEU A 3 12.85 -1.44 -3.91
N PHE A 4 11.96 -1.75 -2.97
CA PHE A 4 10.55 -1.42 -3.02
C PHE A 4 10.23 -0.54 -1.82
N LEU A 5 9.48 0.53 -2.06
CA LEU A 5 9.10 1.48 -1.02
C LEU A 5 7.65 1.26 -0.62
N GLY A 6 7.33 1.63 0.61
CA GLY A 6 6.00 1.51 1.18
C GLY A 6 5.63 2.75 1.98
N TYR A 7 4.35 3.11 1.93
CA TYR A 7 3.80 4.25 2.64
C TYR A 7 2.43 3.95 3.24
N ASP A 8 2.30 4.09 4.56
CA ASP A 8 1.02 4.13 5.27
C ASP A 8 0.70 5.60 5.64
N PRO A 9 -0.19 6.28 4.89
CA PRO A 9 -0.58 7.64 5.18
C PRO A 9 -1.56 7.73 6.35
N GLY A 10 -1.27 8.63 7.28
CA GLY A 10 -2.19 8.94 8.37
C GLY A 10 -2.12 10.38 8.85
N GLY A 11 -2.69 10.61 10.04
CA GLY A 11 -2.68 11.91 10.69
C GLY A 11 -1.30 12.33 11.21
N LYS A 12 -1.26 13.40 12.01
CA LYS A 12 -0.01 13.89 12.62
C LYS A 12 0.67 12.79 13.44
N GLY A 13 1.93 12.49 13.12
CA GLY A 13 2.72 11.46 13.81
C GLY A 13 2.36 10.03 13.45
N LYS A 14 1.58 9.81 12.39
CA LYS A 14 1.03 8.51 11.99
C LYS A 14 1.29 8.23 10.51
N ASN A 15 2.50 8.48 10.04
CA ASN A 15 2.89 8.25 8.65
C ASN A 15 4.00 7.20 8.62
N GLY A 16 3.64 5.95 8.34
CA GLY A 16 4.59 4.85 8.24
C GLY A 16 5.29 4.86 6.89
N VAL A 17 6.61 4.73 6.88
CA VAL A 17 7.40 4.59 5.65
C VAL A 17 8.32 3.38 5.77
N ALA A 18 8.52 2.68 4.66
CA ALA A 18 9.37 1.50 4.60
C ALA A 18 10.14 1.43 3.28
N ALA A 19 11.33 0.84 3.36
CA ALA A 19 12.15 0.43 2.23
C ALA A 19 12.53 -1.02 2.45
N ILE A 20 12.17 -1.89 1.51
CA ILE A 20 12.44 -3.33 1.60
C ILE A 20 13.21 -3.82 0.37
N ARG A 21 13.87 -4.95 0.53
CA ARG A 21 14.24 -5.86 -0.56
C ARG A 21 13.27 -7.02 -0.57
N VAL A 22 13.17 -7.67 -1.73
CA VAL A 22 12.47 -8.96 -1.83
C VAL A 22 13.45 -9.99 -2.38
N VAL A 23 13.68 -11.04 -1.60
CA VAL A 23 14.56 -12.17 -1.95
C VAL A 23 13.72 -13.44 -1.86
N SER A 24 13.54 -14.13 -2.98
CA SER A 24 12.67 -15.32 -3.05
C SER A 24 11.26 -15.06 -2.50
N ASP A 25 10.66 -13.93 -2.90
CA ASP A 25 9.33 -13.45 -2.49
C ASP A 25 9.19 -13.08 -0.99
N ALA A 26 10.23 -13.29 -0.17
CA ALA A 26 10.29 -12.86 1.22
C ALA A 26 10.78 -11.40 1.34
N PRO A 27 10.09 -10.55 2.14
CA PRO A 27 10.52 -9.19 2.40
C PRO A 27 11.70 -9.16 3.38
N GLU A 28 12.74 -8.39 3.05
CA GLU A 28 13.82 -8.02 3.95
C GLU A 28 13.75 -6.51 4.19
N VAL A 29 13.54 -6.10 5.44
CA VAL A 29 13.43 -4.68 5.81
C VAL A 29 14.81 -4.02 5.78
N VAL A 30 14.99 -3.02 4.91
CA VAL A 30 16.23 -2.23 4.84
C VAL A 30 16.14 -1.04 5.77
N ALA A 31 15.01 -0.34 5.76
CA ALA A 31 14.74 0.78 6.64
C ALA A 31 13.23 0.95 6.82
N LYS A 32 12.83 1.47 7.99
CA LYS A 32 11.46 1.84 8.31
C LYS A 32 11.45 3.00 9.30
N ALA A 33 10.39 3.78 9.28
CA ALA A 33 10.18 4.85 10.26
C ALA A 33 8.70 5.26 10.32
N THR A 34 8.31 5.83 11.46
CA THR A 34 7.08 6.64 11.58
C THR A 34 7.46 8.11 11.61
N VAL A 35 6.89 8.91 10.72
CA VAL A 35 7.19 10.35 10.60
C VAL A 35 5.97 11.24 10.87
N SER A 36 6.22 12.53 11.07
CA SER A 36 5.20 13.47 11.56
C SER A 36 4.10 13.79 10.55
N ASP A 37 4.41 13.76 9.25
CA ASP A 37 3.54 14.25 8.19
C ASP A 37 3.99 13.75 6.80
N ALA A 38 3.15 14.01 5.79
CA ALA A 38 3.40 13.59 4.41
C ALA A 38 4.64 14.23 3.77
N ALA A 39 5.03 15.44 4.18
CA ALA A 39 6.22 16.09 3.64
C ALA A 39 7.49 15.40 4.15
N LYS A 40 7.52 15.02 5.43
CA LYS A 40 8.57 14.18 5.99
C LYS A 40 8.57 12.77 5.40
N ALA A 41 7.40 12.20 5.13
CA ALA A 41 7.29 10.90 4.47
C ALA A 41 7.88 10.96 3.06
N LEU A 42 7.51 11.98 2.27
CA LEU A 42 8.07 12.20 0.94
C LEU A 42 9.59 12.35 0.98
N SER A 43 10.12 13.22 1.84
CA SER A 43 11.57 13.42 1.99
C SER A 43 12.29 12.13 2.36
N TRP A 44 11.71 11.31 3.25
CA TRP A 44 12.29 10.03 3.62
C TRP A 44 12.29 9.05 2.44
N LEU A 45 11.20 8.97 1.68
CA LEU A 45 11.07 8.09 0.53
C LEU A 45 12.03 8.50 -0.61
N GLU A 46 12.24 9.81 -0.81
CA GLU A 46 13.18 10.38 -1.79
C GLU A 46 14.64 9.92 -1.54
N ASP A 47 15.04 9.71 -0.28
CA ASP A 47 16.38 9.22 0.06
C ASP A 47 16.65 7.81 -0.49
N TYR A 48 15.60 6.99 -0.66
CA TYR A 48 15.70 5.62 -1.20
C TYR A 48 15.26 5.52 -2.67
N ALA A 49 14.54 6.51 -3.19
CA ALA A 49 13.88 6.48 -4.49
C ALA A 49 14.83 6.19 -5.66
N LYS A 50 16.09 6.64 -5.59
CA LYS A 50 17.10 6.40 -6.65
C LYS A 50 17.41 4.93 -6.91
N THR A 51 17.18 4.08 -5.90
CA THR A 51 17.42 2.63 -5.98
C THR A 51 16.13 1.81 -5.95
N ALA A 52 14.99 2.49 -5.84
CA ALA A 52 13.69 1.87 -5.82
C ALA A 52 13.06 1.80 -7.22
N VAL A 53 12.19 0.83 -7.43
CA VAL A 53 11.48 0.64 -8.72
C VAL A 53 9.97 0.76 -8.61
N ALA A 54 9.43 0.77 -7.40
CA ALA A 54 8.00 0.93 -7.14
C ALA A 54 7.73 1.40 -5.71
N LEU A 55 6.55 1.98 -5.52
CA LEU A 55 5.99 2.40 -4.24
C LEU A 55 4.63 1.72 -4.01
N GLY A 56 4.47 1.06 -2.88
CA GLY A 56 3.16 0.63 -2.39
C GLY A 56 2.59 1.64 -1.42
N ILE A 57 1.27 1.87 -1.46
CA ILE A 57 0.62 2.82 -0.55
C ILE A 57 -0.64 2.19 0.04
N ASP A 58 -0.82 2.30 1.37
CA ASP A 58 -2.06 1.94 2.08
C ASP A 58 -3.09 3.09 1.97
N THR A 59 -3.58 3.33 0.75
CA THR A 59 -4.55 4.39 0.47
C THR A 59 -5.32 4.12 -0.79
N LEU A 60 -6.35 4.92 -1.04
CA LEU A 60 -7.09 4.90 -2.30
C LEU A 60 -6.30 5.66 -3.39
N LEU A 61 -5.76 4.92 -4.37
CA LEU A 61 -5.13 5.47 -5.57
C LEU A 61 -6.07 5.56 -6.78
N ALA A 62 -7.33 5.22 -6.57
CA ALA A 62 -8.42 5.41 -7.50
C ALA A 62 -9.65 5.92 -6.75
N TRP A 63 -10.43 6.82 -7.37
CA TRP A 63 -11.63 7.39 -6.78
C TRP A 63 -12.84 7.24 -7.69
N SER A 64 -13.97 6.82 -7.11
CA SER A 64 -15.25 6.73 -7.82
C SER A 64 -16.14 7.95 -7.51
N PRO A 65 -16.88 8.50 -8.48
CA PRO A 65 -17.87 9.54 -8.22
C PRO A 65 -19.06 9.03 -7.39
N LYS A 66 -19.23 7.70 -7.26
CA LYS A 66 -20.30 7.07 -6.48
C LYS A 66 -20.01 7.03 -4.97
N GLY A 67 -18.78 7.36 -4.56
CA GLY A 67 -18.33 7.32 -3.16
C GLY A 67 -17.88 5.95 -2.65
N GLY A 68 -18.05 4.89 -3.43
CA GLY A 68 -17.48 3.56 -3.21
C GLY A 68 -17.05 2.96 -4.56
N ARG A 69 -16.10 2.02 -4.54
CA ARG A 69 -15.53 1.39 -5.72
C ARG A 69 -16.01 -0.05 -5.86
N ALA A 70 -16.25 -0.50 -7.08
CA ALA A 70 -16.66 -1.86 -7.40
C ALA A 70 -15.59 -2.89 -6.99
N CYS A 71 -14.31 -2.55 -7.08
CA CYS A 71 -13.21 -3.39 -6.59
C CYS A 71 -13.30 -3.63 -5.08
N ASP A 72 -13.58 -2.57 -4.30
CA ASP A 72 -13.77 -2.68 -2.86
C ASP A 72 -15.01 -3.51 -2.50
N ASP A 73 -16.10 -3.34 -3.25
CA ASP A 73 -17.32 -4.13 -3.08
C ASP A 73 -17.07 -5.62 -3.35
N ALA A 74 -16.29 -5.95 -4.38
CA ALA A 74 -15.93 -7.33 -4.69
C ALA A 74 -15.11 -7.95 -3.55
N LEU A 75 -14.08 -7.25 -3.07
CA LEU A 75 -13.29 -7.69 -1.92
C LEU A 75 -14.16 -7.84 -0.65
N ARG A 76 -15.09 -6.91 -0.38
CA ARG A 76 -16.03 -7.01 0.74
C ARG A 76 -16.94 -8.22 0.62
N ARG A 77 -17.49 -8.50 -0.56
CA ARG A 77 -18.34 -9.68 -0.81
C ARG A 77 -17.57 -10.98 -0.60
N LYS A 78 -16.32 -11.03 -1.07
CA LYS A 78 -15.50 -12.25 -1.02
C LYS A 78 -14.96 -12.56 0.37
N TYR A 79 -14.38 -11.57 1.05
CA TYR A 79 -13.65 -11.80 2.31
C TYR A 79 -14.37 -11.27 3.56
N GLY A 80 -15.41 -10.45 3.40
CA GLY A 80 -16.12 -9.82 4.50
C GLY A 80 -15.25 -8.90 5.39
N GLY A 81 -15.80 -8.48 6.53
CA GLY A 81 -15.13 -7.64 7.52
C GLY A 81 -15.16 -6.15 7.23
N ASN A 82 -14.54 -5.37 8.13
CA ASN A 82 -14.68 -3.91 8.21
C ASN A 82 -13.39 -3.16 7.82
N SER A 83 -12.37 -3.86 7.30
CA SER A 83 -11.09 -3.26 6.92
C SER A 83 -11.13 -2.56 5.56
N ILE A 84 -12.18 -2.75 4.77
CA ILE A 84 -12.37 -2.14 3.45
C ILE A 84 -13.44 -1.07 3.57
N VAL A 85 -13.00 0.15 3.78
CA VAL A 85 -13.88 1.30 4.04
C VAL A 85 -14.23 1.97 2.71
N ALA A 86 -15.49 2.40 2.56
CA ALA A 86 -15.89 3.17 1.39
C ALA A 86 -15.12 4.51 1.33
N GLN A 87 -14.75 4.95 0.13
CA GLN A 87 -14.00 6.19 -0.10
C GLN A 87 -14.60 7.41 0.63
N ASN A 88 -15.92 7.57 0.58
CA ASN A 88 -16.63 8.68 1.22
C ASN A 88 -16.70 8.59 2.76
N SER A 89 -16.20 7.51 3.35
CA SER A 89 -16.20 7.25 4.80
C SER A 89 -14.80 7.31 5.42
N LEU A 90 -13.75 7.51 4.61
CA LEU A 90 -12.37 7.59 5.08
C LEU A 90 -12.03 8.97 5.67
N TYR A 91 -11.11 8.96 6.64
CA TYR A 91 -10.47 10.19 7.08
C TYR A 91 -9.64 10.80 5.96
N SER A 92 -9.83 12.10 5.71
CA SER A 92 -9.19 12.81 4.60
C SER A 92 -7.66 12.76 4.64
N SER A 93 -7.05 12.61 5.82
CA SER A 93 -5.59 12.47 5.93
C SER A 93 -5.05 11.23 5.21
N MET A 94 -5.78 10.11 5.23
CA MET A 94 -5.33 8.89 4.56
C MET A 94 -5.33 9.08 3.04
N THR A 95 -6.41 9.62 2.50
CA THR A 95 -6.59 9.82 1.05
C THR A 95 -5.72 10.94 0.49
N LEU A 96 -5.66 12.10 1.15
CA LEU A 96 -4.91 13.26 0.64
C LEU A 96 -3.39 13.05 0.73
N ASN A 97 -2.89 12.56 1.87
CA ASN A 97 -1.45 12.40 2.07
C ASN A 97 -0.88 11.34 1.14
N GLY A 98 -1.56 10.20 1.03
CA GLY A 98 -1.24 9.13 0.09
C GLY A 98 -1.17 9.64 -1.36
N ALA A 99 -2.18 10.39 -1.79
CA ALA A 99 -2.23 10.93 -3.14
C ALA A 99 -1.14 11.98 -3.44
N ILE A 100 -0.82 12.85 -2.48
CA ILE A 100 0.25 13.84 -2.62
C ILE A 100 1.60 13.14 -2.78
N VAL A 101 1.89 12.13 -1.96
CA VAL A 101 3.15 11.38 -2.05
C VAL A 101 3.23 10.61 -3.37
N ALA A 102 2.15 9.91 -3.76
CA ALA A 102 2.08 9.18 -5.03
C ALA A 102 2.41 10.08 -6.24
N ARG A 103 1.82 11.27 -6.30
CA ARG A 103 2.03 12.22 -7.41
C ARG A 103 3.43 12.82 -7.44
N ARG A 104 4.10 12.95 -6.29
CA ARG A 104 5.38 13.65 -6.18
C ARG A 104 6.59 12.73 -6.29
N LEU A 105 6.50 11.49 -5.80
CA LEU A 105 7.65 10.59 -5.76
C LEU A 105 8.07 10.12 -7.16
N GLY A 106 7.13 10.04 -8.11
CA GLY A 106 7.43 9.72 -9.51
C GLY A 106 7.83 8.26 -9.79
N LEU A 107 7.60 7.35 -8.83
CA LEU A 107 7.73 5.91 -9.03
C LEU A 107 6.41 5.30 -9.50
N PRO A 108 6.43 4.13 -10.17
CA PRO A 108 5.24 3.30 -10.32
C PRO A 108 4.60 3.03 -8.96
N VAL A 109 3.30 3.28 -8.85
CA VAL A 109 2.57 3.17 -7.58
C VAL A 109 1.56 2.03 -7.58
N TYR A 110 1.43 1.40 -6.43
CA TYR A 110 0.55 0.26 -6.21
C TYR A 110 -0.29 0.52 -4.97
N GLU A 111 -1.61 0.44 -5.12
CA GLU A 111 -2.53 0.44 -3.99
C GLU A 111 -2.37 -0.88 -3.24
N SER A 112 -2.46 -0.81 -1.92
CA SER A 112 -2.42 -1.98 -1.04
C SER A 112 -3.46 -1.85 0.04
N HIS A 113 -3.90 -2.98 0.59
CA HIS A 113 -4.74 -3.04 1.80
C HIS A 113 -4.08 -3.99 2.80
N PRO A 114 -3.04 -3.55 3.53
CA PRO A 114 -2.20 -4.38 4.39
C PRO A 114 -2.98 -5.29 5.35
N LYS A 115 -3.90 -4.71 6.12
CA LYS A 115 -4.70 -5.43 7.13
C LYS A 115 -5.58 -6.51 6.51
N LEU A 116 -6.19 -6.23 5.35
CA LEU A 116 -6.97 -7.22 4.62
C LEU A 116 -6.05 -8.34 4.11
N LEU A 117 -4.94 -7.95 3.50
CA LEU A 117 -4.01 -8.86 2.87
C LEU A 117 -3.38 -9.83 3.89
N LEU A 118 -2.90 -9.33 5.02
CA LEU A 118 -2.39 -10.17 6.12
C LEU A 118 -3.42 -11.20 6.57
N ARG A 119 -4.71 -10.86 6.55
CA ARG A 119 -5.78 -11.80 6.91
C ARG A 119 -5.98 -12.89 5.86
N VAL A 120 -5.83 -12.59 4.57
CA VAL A 120 -6.30 -13.49 3.49
C VAL A 120 -5.22 -14.16 2.65
N SER A 121 -3.99 -13.62 2.55
CA SER A 121 -2.98 -14.13 1.61
C SER A 121 -2.39 -15.50 1.95
N GLY A 122 -2.59 -15.99 3.18
CA GLY A 122 -1.99 -17.25 3.65
C GLY A 122 -0.46 -17.20 3.84
N GLU A 123 0.21 -16.14 3.40
CA GLU A 123 1.65 -15.96 3.43
C GLU A 123 2.15 -15.64 4.84
N ASN A 124 2.82 -16.61 5.48
CA ASN A 124 3.26 -16.46 6.87
C ASN A 124 4.48 -15.55 7.01
N THR A 125 5.38 -15.52 6.02
CA THR A 125 6.62 -14.74 6.13
C THR A 125 6.36 -13.23 6.23
N ILE A 126 5.42 -12.69 5.46
CA ILE A 126 5.06 -11.27 5.58
C ILE A 126 4.37 -10.97 6.92
N ARG A 127 3.59 -11.91 7.47
CA ARG A 127 2.96 -11.76 8.80
C ARG A 127 4.01 -11.69 9.90
N GLU A 128 5.00 -12.56 9.87
CA GLU A 128 6.09 -12.55 10.85
C GLU A 128 6.87 -11.23 10.82
N VAL A 129 7.17 -10.71 9.62
CA VAL A 129 7.84 -9.40 9.48
C VAL A 129 6.96 -8.25 9.96
N TYR A 130 5.64 -8.31 9.70
CA TYR A 130 4.70 -7.34 10.23
C TYR A 130 4.65 -7.36 11.75
N ASP A 131 4.49 -8.53 12.36
CA ASP A 131 4.39 -8.70 13.81
C ASP A 131 5.67 -8.23 14.53
N ASP A 132 6.85 -8.52 13.96
CA ASP A 132 8.13 -8.01 14.44
C ASP A 132 8.17 -6.47 14.42
N ALA A 133 7.75 -5.87 13.29
CA ALA A 133 7.72 -4.42 13.14
C ALA A 133 6.80 -3.74 14.16
N VAL A 134 5.61 -4.31 14.41
CA VAL A 134 4.63 -3.80 15.39
C VAL A 134 5.14 -3.97 16.82
N SER A 135 5.75 -5.12 17.14
CA SER A 135 6.26 -5.38 18.49
C SER A 135 7.37 -4.40 18.91
N THR A 136 8.14 -3.89 17.94
CA THR A 136 9.26 -2.99 18.17
C THR A 136 8.82 -1.54 18.43
N THR A 137 7.70 -1.10 17.84
CA THR A 137 7.27 0.31 17.82
C THR A 137 5.99 0.56 18.62
N GLU A 138 5.30 -0.51 19.04
CA GLU A 138 3.95 -0.48 19.61
C GLU A 138 2.89 0.16 18.68
N ALA A 139 3.19 0.31 17.39
CA ALA A 139 2.32 0.94 16.39
C ALA A 139 2.36 0.20 15.04
N ASP A 140 1.22 0.16 14.35
CA ASP A 140 1.02 -0.58 13.10
C ASP A 140 1.57 0.11 11.84
N HIS A 141 1.81 1.43 11.89
CA HIS A 141 2.18 2.24 10.73
C HIS A 141 3.38 1.70 9.93
N GLU A 142 4.46 1.31 10.61
CA GLU A 142 5.63 0.77 9.94
C GLU A 142 5.36 -0.63 9.36
N GLY A 143 4.55 -1.43 10.05
CA GLY A 143 4.10 -2.74 9.55
C GLY A 143 3.25 -2.61 8.30
N ASP A 144 2.25 -1.73 8.31
CA ASP A 144 1.39 -1.45 7.15
C ASP A 144 2.21 -0.93 5.97
N ALA A 145 3.19 -0.05 6.21
CA ALA A 145 4.12 0.41 5.18
C ALA A 145 4.99 -0.73 4.61
N ILE A 146 5.49 -1.65 5.43
CA ILE A 146 6.25 -2.83 4.94
C ILE A 146 5.39 -3.70 4.04
N VAL A 147 4.16 -3.99 4.46
CA VAL A 147 3.23 -4.80 3.67
C VAL A 147 2.87 -4.09 2.37
N ALA A 148 2.66 -2.77 2.39
CA ALA A 148 2.45 -1.98 1.19
C ALA A 148 3.62 -2.12 0.20
N ALA A 149 4.87 -2.01 0.69
CA ALA A 149 6.06 -2.20 -0.15
C ALA A 149 6.13 -3.61 -0.75
N TRP A 150 5.76 -4.63 0.03
CA TRP A 150 5.71 -6.02 -0.44
C TRP A 150 4.63 -6.23 -1.52
N CYS A 151 3.44 -5.67 -1.34
CA CYS A 151 2.38 -5.66 -2.36
C CYS A 151 2.86 -5.04 -3.68
N ALA A 152 3.56 -3.90 -3.60
CA ALA A 152 4.16 -3.28 -4.77
C ALA A 152 5.20 -4.19 -5.43
N ALA A 153 6.02 -4.90 -4.64
CA ALA A 153 6.98 -5.86 -5.18
C ALA A 153 6.31 -7.02 -5.91
N MET A 154 5.24 -7.58 -5.34
CA MET A 154 4.49 -8.68 -5.95
C MET A 154 3.81 -8.26 -7.26
N GLY A 155 3.18 -7.09 -7.28
CA GLY A 155 2.57 -6.52 -8.49
C GLY A 155 3.61 -6.13 -9.55
N HIS A 156 4.67 -5.43 -9.17
CA HIS A 156 5.72 -4.97 -10.08
C HIS A 156 6.47 -6.14 -10.75
N ASN A 157 6.78 -7.18 -9.97
CA ASN A 157 7.43 -8.39 -10.48
C ASN A 157 6.47 -9.36 -11.19
N ARG A 158 5.19 -8.98 -11.33
CA ARG A 158 4.11 -9.79 -11.94
C ARG A 158 3.93 -11.17 -11.30
N LYS A 159 4.21 -11.27 -10.00
CA LYS A 159 3.85 -12.44 -9.19
C LYS A 159 2.36 -12.48 -8.93
N TRP A 160 1.77 -11.31 -8.73
CA TRP A 160 0.34 -11.10 -8.71
C TRP A 160 -0.09 -10.52 -10.05
N ALA A 161 -0.85 -11.31 -10.81
CA ALA A 161 -1.23 -10.98 -12.18
C ALA A 161 -2.52 -10.14 -12.26
N VAL A 162 -3.37 -10.20 -11.24
CA VAL A 162 -4.65 -9.51 -11.15
C VAL A 162 -4.43 -8.04 -10.82
N ASP A 163 -5.12 -7.16 -11.53
CA ASP A 163 -5.20 -5.72 -11.23
C ASP A 163 -6.67 -5.34 -11.05
N LEU A 164 -7.06 -5.09 -9.80
CA LEU A 164 -8.47 -4.88 -9.44
C LEU A 164 -9.09 -3.63 -10.07
N TYR A 165 -8.28 -2.70 -10.59
CA TYR A 165 -8.80 -1.56 -11.35
C TYR A 165 -9.17 -1.91 -12.79
N LEU A 166 -8.55 -2.94 -13.37
CA LEU A 166 -8.76 -3.34 -14.76
C LEU A 166 -9.73 -4.51 -14.88
N ASP A 167 -9.65 -5.45 -13.93
CA ASP A 167 -10.40 -6.70 -13.97
C ASP A 167 -11.85 -6.53 -13.46
N ILE A 168 -12.16 -5.37 -12.85
CA ILE A 168 -13.50 -5.03 -12.35
C ILE A 168 -13.93 -3.72 -12.99
N GLU A 169 -15.00 -3.77 -13.79
CA GLU A 169 -15.56 -2.58 -14.45
C GLU A 169 -16.02 -1.56 -13.40
N ASP A 170 -15.32 -0.43 -13.33
CA ASP A 170 -15.63 0.67 -12.43
C ASP A 170 -15.35 2.01 -13.11
N ASP A 171 -16.18 2.99 -12.77
CA ASP A 171 -16.00 4.38 -13.20
C ASP A 171 -15.10 5.04 -12.16
N ILE A 172 -13.78 4.96 -12.37
CA ILE A 172 -12.76 5.42 -11.44
C ILE A 172 -11.78 6.42 -12.08
N GLU A 173 -11.39 7.39 -11.28
CA GLU A 173 -10.36 8.38 -11.57
C GLU A 173 -9.08 8.01 -10.83
N LEU A 174 -8.00 7.73 -11.56
CA LEU A 174 -6.72 7.36 -10.95
C LEU A 174 -5.98 8.59 -10.42
N VAL A 175 -5.41 8.44 -9.22
CA VAL A 175 -4.57 9.48 -8.60
C VAL A 175 -3.33 9.76 -9.45
N VAL A 176 -2.74 8.71 -10.03
CA VAL A 176 -1.71 8.80 -11.07
C VAL A 176 -2.09 7.85 -12.22
N PRO A 177 -1.81 8.19 -13.50
CA PRO A 177 -2.34 7.46 -14.64
C PRO A 177 -2.03 5.95 -14.68
N ASP A 178 -0.89 5.52 -14.14
CA ASP A 178 -0.44 4.13 -14.17
C ASP A 178 -0.53 3.45 -12.79
N ALA A 179 -1.34 3.97 -11.86
CA ALA A 179 -1.59 3.32 -10.58
C ALA A 179 -2.26 1.96 -10.80
N ARG A 180 -1.85 0.97 -10.00
CA ARG A 180 -2.39 -0.39 -10.07
C ARG A 180 -2.84 -0.86 -8.70
N TYR A 181 -3.77 -1.80 -8.68
CA TYR A 181 -4.20 -2.46 -7.44
C TYR A 181 -3.99 -3.97 -7.55
N PRO A 182 -2.76 -4.44 -7.32
CA PRO A 182 -2.41 -5.85 -7.50
C PRO A 182 -3.07 -6.73 -6.44
N TRP A 183 -3.56 -7.89 -6.85
CA TRP A 183 -4.15 -8.88 -5.94
C TRP A 183 -3.62 -10.29 -6.20
N PHE A 184 -3.46 -11.09 -5.15
CA PHE A 184 -2.81 -12.41 -5.22
C PHE A 184 -3.66 -13.51 -5.87
N GLU A 185 -4.98 -13.31 -5.96
CA GLU A 185 -5.92 -14.25 -6.57
C GLU A 185 -7.03 -13.52 -7.35
N GLU A 186 -7.78 -14.23 -8.19
CA GLU A 186 -8.94 -13.65 -8.87
C GLU A 186 -10.06 -13.38 -7.85
N VAL A 187 -10.74 -12.22 -7.95
CA VAL A 187 -11.73 -11.73 -6.97
C VAL A 187 -13.15 -11.82 -7.51
#